data_AF-D8S755-F1
#
_entry.id   AF-D8S755-F1
#
_cell.length_a   1.000
_cell.length_b   1.000
_cell.length_c   1.000
_cell.angle_alpha   90.00
_cell.angle_beta   90.00
_cell.angle_gamma   90.00
#
_symmetry.space_group_name_H-M   'P 1'
#
loop_
_entity.id
_entity.type
_entity.pdbx_description
1 polymer ?
#
loop_
_entity_poly.entity_id
_entity_poly.type
_entity_poly.pdbx_seq_one_letter_code
_entity_poly.pdbx_strand_id
1 'polypeptide(L)'
;MRRDPEGLLVAMASSIPSPSLNHKAKDWWEELNRSKSWQDGVFYALAALYAAIAIVALVQLIRIHRRVRDYGWTTQKVFHLLNFLVCAVRASVFLFRRPAQHVGPHILQSFLLDLPGLLFFSTYTLLVLFWAEIFYQALSLPTENLRPSFLIINTAIYVFQIAIWLIQWWDPMLVWDIFSRVFFAGVSFAGALGFLLYGGRLFLMLRRFPIESKGRRKKLREVGCVTAICFTCFTIRSVVVAWSAFDKKAEIDVLYHPILNFLYFLLVEILPSALVLYILRKLPAKRATSTAYKAIR
;
A
#
# COMPACT_ATOMS: atom_id res chain seq x y z
N MET A 1 46.04 16.58 30.22
CA MET A 1 44.94 15.64 30.56
C MET A 1 45.06 14.42 29.65
N ARG A 2 45.67 13.31 30.13
CA ARG A 2 45.60 12.02 29.44
C ARG A 2 44.17 11.49 29.60
N ARG A 3 43.47 11.25 28.49
CA ARG A 3 42.21 10.49 28.52
C ARG A 3 42.57 9.06 28.92
N ASP A 4 42.00 8.61 30.03
CA ASP A 4 42.13 7.24 30.50
C ASP A 4 41.38 6.30 29.54
N PRO A 5 42.10 5.48 28.73
CA PRO A 5 41.46 4.58 27.79
C PRO A 5 40.76 3.41 28.49
N GLU A 6 41.14 3.06 29.72
CA GLU A 6 40.54 1.94 30.45
C GLU A 6 39.14 2.28 30.97
N GLY A 7 38.95 3.51 31.47
CA GLY A 7 37.63 4.01 31.86
C GLY A 7 36.62 4.03 30.70
N LEU A 8 37.08 4.28 29.48
CA LEU A 8 36.22 4.22 28.28
C LEU A 8 35.83 2.77 27.94
N LEU A 9 36.77 1.83 28.04
CA LEU A 9 36.51 0.41 27.78
C LEU A 9 35.56 -0.22 28.80
N VAL A 10 35.64 0.17 30.09
CA VAL A 10 34.72 -0.29 31.13
C VAL A 10 33.31 0.29 30.93
N ALA A 11 33.20 1.56 30.53
CA ALA A 11 31.91 2.17 30.15
C ALA A 11 31.31 1.52 28.89
N MET A 12 32.13 1.09 27.94
CA MET A 12 31.68 0.34 26.76
C MET A 12 31.28 -1.10 27.11
N ALA A 13 32.00 -1.77 28.02
CA ALA A 13 31.68 -3.14 28.46
C ALA A 13 30.38 -3.20 29.29
N SER A 14 30.10 -2.16 30.09
CA SER A 14 28.86 -2.04 30.88
C SER A 14 27.63 -1.64 30.07
N SER A 15 27.79 -1.19 28.82
CA SER A 15 26.69 -0.97 27.88
C SER A 15 26.33 -2.21 27.07
N ILE A 16 27.09 -3.31 27.20
CA ILE A 16 26.75 -4.61 26.62
C ILE A 16 25.71 -5.28 27.53
N PRO A 17 24.48 -5.52 27.06
CA PRO A 17 23.47 -6.19 27.87
C PRO A 17 23.97 -7.56 28.31
N SER A 18 23.85 -7.84 29.61
CA SER A 18 24.31 -9.10 30.19
C SER A 18 23.71 -10.32 29.44
N PRO A 19 24.46 -11.42 29.26
CA PRO A 19 23.99 -12.60 28.53
C PRO A 19 22.64 -13.15 29.02
N SER A 20 22.33 -13.00 30.31
CA SER A 20 21.07 -13.44 30.92
C SER A 20 19.87 -12.58 30.53
N LEU A 21 20.05 -11.26 30.32
CA LEU A 21 19.00 -10.37 29.81
C LEU A 21 18.65 -10.70 28.35
N ASN A 22 19.67 -10.97 27.52
CA ASN A 22 19.46 -11.36 26.13
C ASN A 22 18.74 -12.71 26.00
N HIS A 23 19.05 -13.67 26.87
CA HIS A 23 18.34 -14.96 26.91
C HIS A 23 16.87 -14.78 27.29
N LYS A 24 16.58 -14.04 28.37
CA LYS A 24 15.19 -13.78 28.80
C LYS A 24 14.37 -13.04 27.75
N ALA A 25 14.97 -12.04 27.08
CA ALA A 25 14.30 -11.31 26.01
C ALA A 25 13.99 -12.20 24.79
N LYS A 26 14.91 -13.10 24.44
CA LYS A 26 14.72 -14.07 23.37
C LYS A 26 13.64 -15.09 23.71
N ASP A 27 13.63 -15.62 24.93
CA ASP A 27 12.62 -16.58 25.39
C ASP A 27 11.23 -15.96 25.37
N TRP A 28 11.10 -14.74 25.89
CA TRP A 28 9.84 -14.00 25.86
C TRP A 28 9.35 -13.74 24.43
N TRP A 29 10.26 -13.39 23.52
CA TRP A 29 9.91 -13.15 22.10
C TRP A 29 9.42 -14.42 21.41
N GLU A 30 10.07 -15.56 21.64
CA GLU A 30 9.66 -16.85 21.10
C GLU A 30 8.32 -17.32 21.69
N GLU A 31 8.09 -17.11 22.99
CA GLU A 31 6.82 -17.40 23.65
C GLU A 31 5.68 -16.58 23.04
N LEU A 32 5.91 -15.28 22.80
CA LEU A 32 4.95 -14.41 22.15
C LEU A 32 4.63 -14.88 20.72
N ASN A 33 5.65 -15.20 19.92
CA ASN A 33 5.47 -15.67 18.54
C ASN A 33 4.67 -16.99 18.46
N ARG A 34 4.83 -17.86 19.46
CA ARG A 34 4.09 -19.14 19.55
C ARG A 34 2.69 -18.99 20.14
N SER A 35 2.41 -17.89 20.85
CA SER A 35 1.14 -17.70 21.54
C SER A 35 -0.02 -17.51 20.55
N LYS A 36 -0.90 -18.51 20.50
CA LYS A 36 -2.12 -18.50 19.68
C LYS A 36 -2.98 -17.24 19.91
N SER A 37 -3.11 -16.82 21.17
CA SER A 37 -3.90 -15.64 21.53
C SER A 37 -3.30 -14.34 20.98
N TRP A 38 -1.97 -14.20 21.01
CA TRP A 38 -1.29 -13.03 20.43
C TRP A 38 -1.41 -13.01 18.91
N GLN A 39 -1.22 -14.16 18.27
CA GLN A 39 -1.41 -14.29 16.82
C GLN A 39 -2.83 -13.86 16.41
N ASP A 40 -3.85 -14.45 17.04
CA ASP A 40 -5.25 -14.18 16.70
C ASP A 40 -5.63 -12.73 17.00
N GLY A 41 -5.21 -12.21 18.17
CA GLY A 41 -5.45 -10.82 18.55
C GLY A 41 -4.87 -9.81 17.56
N VAL A 42 -3.66 -10.06 17.05
CA VAL A 42 -3.05 -9.19 16.04
C VAL A 42 -3.81 -9.23 14.71
N PHE A 43 -4.18 -10.40 14.21
CA PHE A 43 -4.92 -10.49 12.95
C PHE A 43 -6.33 -9.90 13.07
N TYR A 44 -7.00 -10.04 14.22
CA TYR A 44 -8.26 -9.35 14.49
C TYR A 44 -8.11 -7.84 14.56
N ALA A 45 -7.03 -7.33 15.17
CA ALA A 45 -6.73 -5.91 15.17
C ALA A 45 -6.49 -5.38 13.76
N LEU A 46 -5.71 -6.09 12.94
CA LEU A 46 -5.53 -5.75 11.53
C LEU A 46 -6.86 -5.78 10.77
N ALA A 47 -7.67 -6.82 10.94
CA ALA A 47 -8.98 -6.94 10.30
C ALA A 47 -9.88 -5.74 10.64
N ALA A 48 -9.93 -5.34 11.91
CA ALA A 48 -10.69 -4.18 12.36
C ALA A 48 -10.19 -2.87 11.73
N LEU A 49 -8.87 -2.67 11.65
CA LEU A 49 -8.28 -1.49 11.02
C LEU A 49 -8.61 -1.42 9.53
N TYR A 50 -8.46 -2.52 8.77
CA TYR A 50 -8.82 -2.55 7.36
C TYR A 50 -10.33 -2.38 7.14
N ALA A 51 -11.17 -2.96 7.99
CA ALA A 51 -12.62 -2.77 7.94
C ALA A 51 -12.99 -1.29 8.14
N ALA A 52 -12.33 -0.60 9.08
CA ALA A 52 -12.53 0.83 9.28
C ALA A 52 -12.15 1.65 8.02
N ILE A 53 -11.01 1.35 7.39
CA ILE A 53 -10.61 1.99 6.13
C ILE A 53 -11.61 1.69 5.01
N ALA A 54 -12.09 0.44 4.89
CA ALA A 54 -13.08 0.05 3.89
C ALA A 54 -14.39 0.84 4.06
N ILE A 55 -14.88 0.97 5.30
CA ILE A 55 -16.08 1.76 5.61
C ILE A 55 -15.87 3.23 5.21
N VAL A 56 -14.73 3.83 5.56
CA VAL A 56 -14.41 5.22 5.18
C VAL A 56 -14.41 5.39 3.66
N ALA A 57 -13.75 4.47 2.94
CA ALA A 57 -13.71 4.51 1.48
C ALA A 57 -15.11 4.40 0.85
N LEU A 58 -15.96 3.50 1.37
CA LEU A 58 -17.33 3.32 0.90
C LEU A 58 -18.20 4.55 1.17
N VAL A 59 -18.14 5.11 2.38
CA VAL A 59 -18.87 6.34 2.73
C VAL A 59 -18.43 7.50 1.82
N GLN A 60 -17.13 7.65 1.57
CA GLN A 60 -16.61 8.66 0.66
C GLN A 60 -17.10 8.44 -0.78
N LEU A 61 -17.08 7.19 -1.28
CA LEU A 61 -17.60 6.84 -2.60
C LEU A 61 -19.08 7.22 -2.74
N ILE A 62 -19.92 6.85 -1.77
CA ILE A 62 -21.36 7.16 -1.77
C ILE A 62 -21.57 8.67 -1.77
N ARG A 63 -20.82 9.42 -0.94
CA ARG A 63 -20.91 10.89 -0.88
C ARG A 63 -20.51 11.54 -2.20
N ILE A 64 -19.44 11.06 -2.84
CA ILE A 64 -18.99 11.57 -4.15
C ILE A 64 -20.03 11.23 -5.22
N HIS A 65 -20.51 9.98 -5.28
CA HIS A 65 -21.49 9.54 -6.27
C HIS A 65 -22.80 10.35 -6.17
N ARG A 66 -23.32 10.58 -4.95
CA ARG A 66 -24.50 11.42 -4.72
C ARG A 66 -24.28 12.89 -5.08
N ARG A 67 -23.06 13.42 -4.88
CA ARG A 67 -22.71 14.83 -5.14
C ARG A 67 -22.59 15.13 -6.64
N VAL A 68 -22.02 14.22 -7.41
CA VAL A 68 -21.72 14.36 -8.84
C VAL A 68 -22.26 13.15 -9.60
N ARG A 69 -23.59 12.97 -9.57
CA ARG A 69 -24.26 11.83 -10.23
C ARG A 69 -24.16 11.89 -11.75
N ASP A 70 -24.21 13.11 -12.31
CA ASP A 70 -24.21 13.34 -13.76
C ASP A 70 -22.83 13.13 -14.41
N TYR A 71 -21.77 13.31 -13.63
CA TYR A 71 -20.43 12.88 -14.03
C TYR A 71 -20.39 11.38 -13.82
N GLY A 72 -20.17 10.57 -14.86
CA GLY A 72 -20.14 9.10 -14.78
C GLY A 72 -19.06 8.54 -13.84
N TRP A 73 -18.42 7.44 -14.23
CA TRP A 73 -17.35 6.85 -13.42
C TRP A 73 -16.03 7.62 -13.62
N THR A 74 -15.71 8.49 -12.65
CA THR A 74 -14.45 9.24 -12.63
C THR A 74 -13.32 8.44 -11.97
N THR A 75 -12.06 8.75 -12.29
CA THR A 75 -10.88 8.13 -11.66
C THR A 75 -10.93 8.20 -10.14
N GLN A 76 -11.45 9.29 -9.56
CA GLN A 76 -11.65 9.41 -8.12
C GLN A 76 -12.68 8.39 -7.58
N LYS A 77 -13.83 8.20 -8.24
CA LYS A 77 -14.82 7.19 -7.83
C LYS A 77 -14.23 5.78 -7.91
N VAL A 78 -13.53 5.47 -9.00
CA VAL A 78 -12.85 4.18 -9.19
C VAL A 78 -11.80 3.96 -8.09
N PHE A 79 -11.01 4.98 -7.75
CA PHE A 79 -10.02 4.87 -6.68
C PHE A 79 -10.63 4.53 -5.32
N HIS A 80 -11.75 5.16 -4.94
CA HIS A 80 -12.43 4.85 -3.67
C HIS A 80 -13.09 3.48 -3.69
N LEU A 81 -13.65 3.06 -4.84
CA LEU A 81 -14.19 1.72 -5.02
C LEU A 81 -13.10 0.67 -4.85
N LEU A 82 -11.96 0.82 -5.54
CA LEU A 82 -10.85 -0.10 -5.42
C LEU A 82 -10.28 -0.13 -4.00
N ASN A 83 -10.18 1.03 -3.31
CA ASN A 83 -9.78 1.09 -1.91
C ASN A 83 -10.75 0.33 -0.98
N PHE A 84 -12.06 0.48 -1.20
CA PHE A 84 -13.07 -0.29 -0.48
C PHE A 84 -12.87 -1.79 -0.71
N LEU A 85 -12.74 -2.22 -1.97
CA LEU A 85 -12.57 -3.63 -2.33
C LEU A 85 -11.31 -4.23 -1.72
N VAL A 86 -10.14 -3.61 -1.91
CA VAL A 86 -8.88 -4.13 -1.36
C VAL A 86 -8.91 -4.22 0.16
N CYS A 87 -9.44 -3.19 0.84
CA CYS A 87 -9.50 -3.20 2.30
C CYS A 87 -10.54 -4.20 2.83
N ALA A 88 -11.68 -4.38 2.15
CA ALA A 88 -12.70 -5.35 2.54
C ALA A 88 -12.19 -6.79 2.36
N VAL A 89 -11.53 -7.09 1.23
CA VAL A 89 -10.92 -8.40 0.99
C VAL A 89 -9.82 -8.66 2.02
N ARG A 90 -8.91 -7.70 2.26
CA ARG A 90 -7.85 -7.84 3.27
C ARG A 90 -8.41 -8.04 4.68
N ALA A 91 -9.41 -7.26 5.07
CA ALA A 91 -10.08 -7.42 6.36
C ALA A 91 -10.68 -8.83 6.52
N SER A 92 -11.29 -9.36 5.46
CA SER A 92 -11.87 -10.71 5.45
C SER A 92 -10.78 -11.78 5.57
N VAL A 93 -9.69 -11.66 4.82
CA VAL A 93 -8.54 -12.60 4.90
C VAL A 93 -7.95 -12.62 6.31
N PHE A 94 -7.81 -11.47 6.97
CA PHE A 94 -7.30 -11.41 8.34
C PHE A 94 -8.32 -11.88 9.39
N LEU A 95 -9.60 -11.60 9.20
CA LEU A 95 -10.65 -12.11 10.08
C LEU A 95 -10.70 -13.65 10.07
N PHE A 96 -10.54 -14.24 8.88
CA PHE A 96 -10.54 -15.69 8.68
C PHE A 96 -9.12 -16.24 8.50
N ARG A 97 -8.12 -15.64 9.14
CA ARG A 97 -6.70 -15.95 8.88
C ARG A 97 -6.33 -17.42 9.00
N ARG A 98 -6.76 -18.09 10.08
CA ARG A 98 -6.46 -19.52 10.30
C ARG A 98 -7.13 -20.41 9.24
N PRO A 99 -8.46 -20.28 8.98
CA PRO A 99 -9.09 -20.96 7.86
C PRO A 99 -8.42 -20.68 6.51
N ALA A 100 -8.12 -19.42 6.21
CA ALA A 100 -7.51 -19.01 4.94
C ALA A 100 -6.14 -19.65 4.69
N GLN A 101 -5.38 -19.95 5.76
CA GLN A 101 -4.09 -20.65 5.65
C GLN A 101 -4.21 -22.17 5.49
N HIS A 102 -5.38 -22.76 5.76
CA HIS A 102 -5.59 -24.22 5.66
C HIS A 102 -6.66 -24.58 4.63
N VAL A 103 -7.09 -23.61 3.82
CA VAL A 103 -8.10 -23.84 2.81
C VAL A 103 -7.52 -24.66 1.67
N GLY A 104 -8.17 -25.77 1.34
CA GLY A 104 -7.91 -26.50 0.09
C GLY A 104 -8.81 -25.98 -1.03
N PRO A 105 -8.39 -26.04 -2.31
CA PRO A 105 -7.08 -26.46 -2.84
C PRO A 105 -5.97 -25.38 -2.69
N HIS A 106 -4.70 -25.75 -2.86
CA HIS A 106 -3.54 -24.84 -2.71
C HIS A 106 -3.66 -23.56 -3.55
N ILE A 107 -4.18 -23.66 -4.77
CA ILE A 107 -4.44 -22.49 -5.63
C ILE A 107 -5.37 -21.46 -4.95
N LEU A 108 -6.39 -21.92 -4.22
CA LEU A 108 -7.33 -21.04 -3.52
C LEU A 108 -6.64 -20.34 -2.35
N GLN A 109 -5.76 -21.04 -1.64
CA GLN A 109 -4.93 -20.45 -0.60
C GLN A 109 -4.01 -19.36 -1.17
N SER A 110 -3.23 -19.67 -2.22
CA SER A 110 -2.34 -18.68 -2.85
C SER A 110 -3.12 -17.47 -3.35
N PHE A 111 -4.24 -17.70 -4.04
CA PHE A 111 -5.13 -16.63 -4.49
C PHE A 111 -5.60 -15.73 -3.34
N LEU A 112 -6.11 -16.30 -2.25
CA LEU A 112 -6.66 -15.53 -1.13
C LEU A 112 -5.61 -14.68 -0.42
N LEU A 113 -4.38 -15.18 -0.30
CA LEU A 113 -3.28 -14.47 0.37
C LEU A 113 -2.68 -13.38 -0.52
N ASP A 114 -2.55 -13.64 -1.82
CA ASP A 114 -1.84 -12.76 -2.76
C ASP A 114 -2.75 -11.68 -3.38
N LEU A 115 -4.03 -11.99 -3.62
CA LEU A 115 -4.99 -11.09 -4.30
C LEU A 115 -5.06 -9.70 -3.65
N PRO A 116 -5.15 -9.54 -2.32
CA PRO A 116 -5.15 -8.22 -1.69
C PRO A 116 -3.92 -7.38 -2.04
N GLY A 117 -2.75 -8.01 -2.19
CA GLY A 117 -1.51 -7.34 -2.60
C GLY A 117 -1.58 -6.82 -4.04
N LEU A 118 -2.14 -7.61 -4.96
CA LEU A 118 -2.36 -7.18 -6.35
C LEU A 118 -3.38 -6.05 -6.45
N LEU A 119 -4.51 -6.16 -5.74
CA LEU A 119 -5.54 -5.13 -5.70
C LEU A 119 -4.98 -3.83 -5.13
N PHE A 120 -4.12 -3.91 -4.11
CA PHE A 120 -3.42 -2.75 -3.56
C PHE A 120 -2.54 -2.10 -4.63
N PHE A 121 -1.73 -2.87 -5.35
CA PHE A 121 -0.92 -2.35 -6.46
C PHE A 121 -1.78 -1.64 -7.52
N SER A 122 -2.87 -2.27 -8.00
CA SER A 122 -3.78 -1.66 -8.98
C SER A 122 -4.41 -0.36 -8.49
N THR A 123 -4.82 -0.34 -7.22
CA THR A 123 -5.43 0.84 -6.58
C THR A 123 -4.47 2.02 -6.57
N TYR A 124 -3.21 1.79 -6.21
CA TYR A 124 -2.22 2.87 -6.10
C TYR A 124 -1.58 3.25 -7.43
N THR A 125 -1.47 2.33 -8.37
CA THR A 125 -1.06 2.69 -9.74
C THR A 125 -2.15 3.45 -10.49
N LEU A 126 -3.43 3.33 -10.11
CA LEU A 126 -4.49 4.22 -10.59
C LEU A 126 -4.24 5.68 -10.15
N LEU A 127 -3.67 5.88 -8.95
CA LEU A 127 -3.26 7.20 -8.48
C LEU A 127 -2.05 7.73 -9.28
N VAL A 128 -1.10 6.86 -9.63
CA VAL A 128 0.00 7.18 -10.56
C VAL A 128 -0.54 7.60 -11.93
N LEU A 129 -1.50 6.84 -12.49
CA LEU A 129 -2.20 7.19 -13.73
C LEU A 129 -2.84 8.57 -13.62
N PHE A 130 -3.55 8.85 -12.54
CA PHE A 130 -4.16 10.15 -12.30
C PHE A 130 -3.12 11.29 -12.26
N TRP A 131 -1.96 11.06 -11.62
CA TRP A 131 -0.88 12.04 -11.64
C TRP A 131 -0.28 12.24 -13.03
N ALA A 132 -0.12 11.16 -13.80
CA ALA A 132 0.34 11.22 -15.18
C ALA A 132 -0.63 12.01 -16.06
N GLU A 133 -1.95 11.78 -15.94
CA GLU A 133 -2.98 12.54 -16.67
C GLU A 133 -2.86 14.04 -16.38
N ILE A 134 -2.77 14.45 -15.12
CA ILE A 134 -2.62 15.87 -14.74
C ILE A 134 -1.33 16.46 -15.32
N PHE A 135 -0.22 15.72 -15.23
CA PHE A 135 1.07 16.18 -15.73
C PHE A 135 1.05 16.37 -17.25
N TYR A 136 0.53 15.41 -18.01
CA TYR A 136 0.44 15.49 -19.46
C TYR A 136 -0.52 16.60 -19.90
N GLN A 137 -1.69 16.74 -19.26
CA GLN A 137 -2.65 17.81 -19.54
C GLN A 137 -2.05 19.19 -19.30
N ALA A 138 -1.27 19.37 -18.23
CA ALA A 138 -0.63 20.66 -17.94
C ALA A 138 0.45 21.05 -18.95
N LEU A 139 0.97 20.09 -19.71
CA LEU A 139 1.94 20.29 -20.78
C LEU A 139 1.29 20.23 -22.18
N SER A 140 -0.04 20.11 -22.27
CA SER A 140 -0.78 19.92 -23.52
C SER A 140 -0.30 18.70 -24.34
N LEU A 141 0.18 17.66 -23.66
CA LEU A 141 0.63 16.40 -24.27
C LEU A 141 -0.55 15.42 -24.46
N PRO A 142 -0.47 14.51 -25.45
CA PRO A 142 -1.51 13.49 -25.68
C PRO A 142 -1.69 12.56 -24.48
N THR A 143 -2.95 12.32 -24.07
CA THR A 143 -3.27 11.46 -22.91
C THR A 143 -3.95 10.13 -23.29
N GLU A 144 -4.20 9.91 -24.58
CA GLU A 144 -5.00 8.81 -25.11
C GLU A 144 -4.46 7.43 -24.70
N ASN A 145 -3.13 7.29 -24.66
CA ASN A 145 -2.47 6.02 -24.35
C ASN A 145 -2.33 5.74 -22.85
N LEU A 146 -2.51 6.72 -21.97
CA LEU A 146 -2.25 6.54 -20.53
C LEU A 146 -3.17 5.49 -19.89
N ARG A 147 -4.48 5.58 -20.15
CA ARG A 147 -5.46 4.63 -19.58
C ARG A 147 -5.32 3.22 -20.18
N PRO A 148 -5.22 3.05 -21.52
CA PRO A 148 -4.92 1.74 -22.11
C PRO A 148 -3.64 1.12 -21.55
N SER A 149 -2.54 1.89 -21.43
CA SER A 149 -1.30 1.37 -20.85
C SER A 149 -1.48 0.90 -19.40
N PHE A 150 -2.19 1.66 -18.57
CA PHE A 150 -2.51 1.23 -17.20
C PHE A 150 -3.28 -0.10 -17.18
N LEU A 151 -4.28 -0.25 -18.04
CA LEU A 151 -5.08 -1.46 -18.14
C LEU A 151 -4.24 -2.65 -18.64
N ILE A 152 -3.45 -2.47 -19.70
CA ILE A 152 -2.59 -3.51 -20.26
C ILE A 152 -1.57 -3.99 -19.23
N ILE A 153 -0.89 -3.06 -18.52
CA ILE A 153 0.11 -3.41 -17.50
C ILE A 153 -0.55 -4.18 -16.35
N ASN A 154 -1.70 -3.72 -15.84
CA ASN A 154 -2.41 -4.44 -14.78
C ASN A 154 -2.85 -5.82 -15.25
N THR A 155 -3.48 -5.93 -16.41
CA THR A 155 -3.89 -7.23 -16.96
C THR A 155 -2.70 -8.18 -17.11
N ALA A 156 -1.57 -7.70 -17.63
CA ALA A 156 -0.36 -8.52 -17.77
C ALA A 156 0.15 -9.04 -16.40
N ILE A 157 0.17 -8.20 -15.37
CA ILE A 157 0.58 -8.58 -14.01
C ILE A 157 -0.35 -9.67 -13.45
N TYR A 158 -1.66 -9.52 -13.63
CA TYR A 158 -2.64 -10.49 -13.12
C TYR A 158 -2.56 -11.82 -13.87
N VAL A 159 -2.42 -11.78 -15.20
CA VAL A 159 -2.23 -12.99 -16.02
C VAL A 159 -0.96 -13.72 -15.59
N PHE A 160 0.14 -13.00 -15.38
CA PHE A 160 1.39 -13.59 -14.93
C PHE A 160 1.26 -14.21 -13.54
N GLN A 161 0.59 -13.54 -12.60
CA GLN A 161 0.36 -14.09 -11.27
C GLN A 161 -0.53 -15.35 -11.29
N ILE A 162 -1.60 -15.35 -12.11
CA ILE A 162 -2.45 -16.53 -12.27
C ILE A 162 -1.65 -17.70 -12.81
N ALA A 163 -0.74 -17.47 -13.77
CA ALA A 163 0.16 -18.49 -14.27
C ALA A 163 1.07 -19.05 -13.15
N ILE A 164 1.63 -18.19 -12.28
CA ILE A 164 2.43 -18.63 -11.13
C ILE A 164 1.60 -19.52 -10.19
N TRP A 165 0.37 -19.12 -9.85
CA TRP A 165 -0.50 -19.93 -8.98
C TRP A 165 -0.84 -21.30 -9.58
N LEU A 166 -1.07 -21.36 -10.90
CA LEU A 166 -1.32 -22.62 -11.61
C LEU A 166 -0.09 -23.53 -11.58
N ILE A 167 1.10 -22.96 -11.77
CA ILE A 167 2.36 -23.70 -11.69
C ILE A 167 2.59 -24.21 -10.26
N GLN A 168 2.43 -23.38 -9.24
CA GLN A 168 2.56 -23.78 -7.82
C GLN A 168 1.57 -24.88 -7.44
N TRP A 169 0.36 -24.88 -8.03
CA TRP A 169 -0.61 -25.94 -7.80
C TRP A 169 -0.17 -27.27 -8.43
N TRP A 170 0.32 -27.24 -9.67
CA TRP A 170 0.80 -28.45 -10.34
C TRP A 170 2.10 -28.98 -9.71
N ASP A 171 3.00 -28.08 -9.35
CA ASP A 171 4.37 -28.35 -8.93
C ASP A 171 4.74 -27.49 -7.69
N PRO A 172 4.50 -27.99 -6.47
CA PRO A 172 4.69 -27.22 -5.23
C PRO A 172 6.16 -27.18 -4.78
N MET A 173 7.06 -26.81 -5.69
CA MET A 173 8.49 -26.61 -5.38
C MET A 173 8.75 -25.24 -4.76
N LEU A 174 9.67 -25.20 -3.80
CA LEU A 174 10.15 -23.97 -3.15
C LEU A 174 10.59 -22.88 -4.15
N VAL A 175 11.13 -23.28 -5.30
CA VAL A 175 11.58 -22.34 -6.36
C VAL A 175 10.43 -21.45 -6.84
N TRP A 176 9.21 -21.98 -6.94
CA TRP A 176 8.05 -21.20 -7.39
C TRP A 176 7.56 -20.21 -6.34
N ASP A 177 7.69 -20.54 -5.05
CA ASP A 177 7.39 -19.61 -3.95
C ASP A 177 8.38 -18.45 -3.92
N ILE A 178 9.68 -18.74 -4.09
CA ILE A 178 10.73 -17.71 -4.21
C ILE A 178 10.45 -16.83 -5.43
N PHE A 179 10.14 -17.44 -6.57
CA PHE A 179 9.83 -16.72 -7.81
C PHE A 179 8.63 -15.78 -7.64
N SER A 180 7.55 -16.26 -7.01
CA SER A 180 6.36 -15.44 -6.72
C SER A 180 6.69 -14.22 -5.85
N ARG A 181 7.49 -14.40 -4.79
CA ARG A 181 7.93 -13.29 -3.93
C ARG A 181 8.80 -12.29 -4.68
N VAL A 182 9.75 -12.76 -5.48
CA VAL A 182 10.60 -11.89 -6.32
C VAL A 182 9.75 -11.11 -7.34
N PHE A 183 8.75 -11.76 -7.94
CA PHE A 183 7.80 -11.09 -8.83
C PHE A 183 7.00 -10.00 -8.10
N PHE A 184 6.42 -10.29 -6.93
CA PHE A 184 5.73 -9.29 -6.11
C PHE A 184 6.63 -8.13 -5.67
N ALA A 185 7.89 -8.41 -5.35
CA ALA A 185 8.88 -7.38 -5.05
C ALA A 185 9.12 -6.49 -6.29
N GLY A 186 9.32 -7.08 -7.47
CA GLY A 186 9.49 -6.35 -8.73
C GLY A 186 8.27 -5.49 -9.09
N VAL A 187 7.06 -6.00 -8.94
CA VAL A 187 5.80 -5.25 -9.13
C VAL A 187 5.74 -4.08 -8.15
N SER A 188 6.11 -4.30 -6.89
CA SER A 188 6.13 -3.24 -5.87
C SER A 188 7.16 -2.15 -6.19
N PHE A 189 8.35 -2.55 -6.66
CA PHE A 189 9.39 -1.64 -7.10
C PHE A 189 8.94 -0.79 -8.30
N ALA A 190 8.29 -1.40 -9.28
CA ALA A 190 7.71 -0.68 -10.42
C ALA A 190 6.66 0.36 -9.96
N GLY A 191 5.84 0.02 -8.97
CA GLY A 191 4.93 0.96 -8.32
C GLY A 191 5.66 2.15 -7.68
N ALA A 192 6.74 1.89 -6.94
CA ALA A 192 7.58 2.94 -6.37
C ALA A 192 8.15 3.88 -7.46
N LEU A 193 8.71 3.32 -8.53
CA LEU A 193 9.19 4.10 -9.67
C LEU A 193 8.07 4.93 -10.31
N GLY A 194 6.86 4.39 -10.43
CA GLY A 194 5.69 5.13 -10.92
C GLY A 194 5.39 6.38 -10.08
N PHE A 195 5.40 6.26 -8.75
CA PHE A 195 5.24 7.40 -7.86
C PHE A 195 6.38 8.41 -7.98
N LEU A 196 7.63 7.93 -8.02
CA LEU A 196 8.80 8.80 -8.14
C LEU A 196 8.78 9.59 -9.45
N LEU A 197 8.49 8.92 -10.57
CA LEU A 197 8.47 9.52 -11.90
C LEU A 197 7.29 10.48 -12.07
N TYR A 198 6.05 10.01 -11.94
CA TYR A 198 4.88 10.86 -12.24
C TYR A 198 4.51 11.78 -11.09
N GLY A 199 4.54 11.27 -9.85
CA GLY A 199 4.30 12.09 -8.65
C GLY A 199 5.40 13.12 -8.41
N GLY A 200 6.67 12.75 -8.63
CA GLY A 200 7.82 13.66 -8.51
C GLY A 200 7.84 14.73 -9.61
N ARG A 201 7.63 14.34 -10.88
CA ARG A 201 7.52 15.32 -11.99
C ARG A 201 6.39 16.31 -11.77
N LEU A 202 5.22 15.83 -11.32
CA LEU A 202 4.10 16.71 -11.02
C LEU A 202 4.42 17.67 -9.85
N PHE A 203 5.06 17.18 -8.79
CA PHE A 203 5.48 18.02 -7.67
C PHE A 203 6.45 19.13 -8.12
N LEU A 204 7.45 18.79 -8.93
CA LEU A 204 8.40 19.77 -9.48
C LEU A 204 7.72 20.78 -10.41
N MET A 205 6.80 20.33 -11.27
CA MET A 205 6.02 21.21 -12.15
C MET A 205 5.19 22.21 -11.33
N LEU A 206 4.49 21.73 -10.29
CA LEU A 206 3.70 22.58 -9.40
C LEU A 206 4.56 23.58 -8.59
N ARG A 207 5.85 23.30 -8.38
CA ARG A 207 6.79 24.25 -7.75
C ARG A 207 7.27 25.36 -8.67
N ARG A 208 7.33 25.12 -9.99
CA ARG A 208 7.87 26.08 -10.98
C ARG A 208 6.92 27.22 -11.31
N PHE A 209 5.61 27.03 -11.19
CA PHE A 209 4.64 28.12 -11.40
C PHE A 209 4.59 29.04 -10.17
N PRO A 210 4.64 30.38 -10.35
CA PRO A 210 4.67 31.33 -9.24
C PRO A 210 3.50 31.10 -8.28
N ILE A 211 3.82 30.91 -7.00
CA ILE A 211 2.91 30.45 -5.95
C ILE A 211 2.16 31.66 -5.38
N GLU A 212 1.40 32.37 -6.20
CA GLU A 212 0.73 33.62 -5.78
C GLU A 212 -0.55 33.38 -4.96
N SER A 213 -1.04 32.13 -4.84
CA SER A 213 -2.27 31.83 -4.07
C SER A 213 -2.07 30.84 -2.91
N LYS A 214 -2.67 31.15 -1.75
CA LYS A 214 -2.68 30.32 -0.53
C LYS A 214 -3.22 28.90 -0.77
N GLY A 215 -4.16 28.74 -1.71
CA GLY A 215 -4.73 27.43 -2.08
C GLY A 215 -3.76 26.49 -2.81
N ARG A 216 -2.86 27.04 -3.63
CA ARG A 216 -1.91 26.26 -4.45
C ARG A 216 -0.82 25.60 -3.60
N ARG A 217 -0.29 26.28 -2.58
CA ARG A 217 0.71 25.73 -1.65
C ARG A 217 0.19 24.50 -0.88
N LYS A 218 -1.08 24.52 -0.48
CA LYS A 218 -1.74 23.38 0.18
C LYS A 218 -1.82 22.17 -0.77
N LYS A 219 -2.22 22.38 -2.02
CA LYS A 219 -2.32 21.29 -3.00
C LYS A 219 -0.96 20.69 -3.34
N LEU A 220 0.08 21.53 -3.47
CA LEU A 220 1.46 21.06 -3.65
C LEU A 220 1.91 20.16 -2.50
N ARG A 221 1.64 20.55 -1.25
CA ARG A 221 1.98 19.73 -0.07
C ARG A 221 1.18 18.42 -0.05
N GLU A 222 -0.10 18.45 -0.43
CA GLU A 222 -0.92 17.24 -0.56
C GLU A 222 -0.32 16.27 -1.59
N VAL A 223 0.04 16.75 -2.79
CA VAL A 223 0.67 15.92 -3.83
C VAL A 223 2.02 15.37 -3.36
N GLY A 224 2.90 16.23 -2.85
CA GLY A 224 4.24 15.82 -2.39
C GLY A 224 4.19 14.82 -1.24
N CYS A 225 3.27 15.00 -0.29
CA CYS A 225 3.06 14.07 0.82
C CYS A 225 2.58 12.70 0.34
N VAL A 226 1.57 12.65 -0.56
CA VAL A 226 1.08 11.40 -1.16
C VAL A 226 2.17 10.70 -1.94
N THR A 227 2.92 11.43 -2.76
CA THR A 227 4.02 10.85 -3.54
C THR A 227 5.10 10.27 -2.64
N ALA A 228 5.56 11.03 -1.65
CA ALA A 228 6.62 10.59 -0.74
C ALA A 228 6.20 9.35 0.06
N ILE A 229 5.00 9.36 0.65
CA ILE A 229 4.54 8.23 1.46
C ILE A 229 4.35 6.98 0.60
N CYS A 230 3.72 7.09 -0.57
CA CYS A 230 3.49 5.92 -1.42
C CYS A 230 4.81 5.39 -1.98
N PHE A 231 5.72 6.26 -2.40
CA PHE A 231 7.08 5.86 -2.82
C PHE A 231 7.79 5.09 -1.70
N THR A 232 7.81 5.63 -0.48
CA THR A 232 8.45 4.97 0.67
C THR A 232 7.78 3.65 1.00
N CYS A 233 6.46 3.58 1.10
CA CYS A 233 5.73 2.33 1.40
C CYS A 233 5.96 1.26 0.33
N PHE A 234 5.89 1.61 -0.97
CA PHE A 234 6.15 0.65 -2.05
C PHE A 234 7.62 0.21 -2.10
N THR A 235 8.56 1.08 -1.74
CA THR A 235 9.97 0.73 -1.60
C THR A 235 10.18 -0.25 -0.45
N ILE A 236 9.62 0.03 0.73
CA ILE A 236 9.66 -0.88 1.89
C ILE A 236 9.03 -2.23 1.50
N ARG A 237 7.87 -2.21 0.84
CA ARG A 237 7.19 -3.40 0.34
C ARG A 237 8.13 -4.24 -0.54
N SER A 238 8.75 -3.61 -1.53
CA SER A 238 9.69 -4.27 -2.43
C SER A 238 10.86 -4.92 -1.68
N VAL A 239 11.51 -4.19 -0.78
CA VAL A 239 12.69 -4.66 -0.05
C VAL A 239 12.34 -5.81 0.89
N VAL A 240 11.27 -5.64 1.69
CA VAL A 240 10.87 -6.66 2.66
C VAL A 240 10.40 -7.93 1.97
N VAL A 241 9.61 -7.82 0.89
CA VAL A 241 9.15 -9.00 0.14
C VAL A 241 10.34 -9.70 -0.53
N ALA A 242 11.28 -8.96 -1.12
CA ALA A 242 12.50 -9.54 -1.69
C ALA A 242 13.35 -10.26 -0.63
N TRP A 243 13.53 -9.67 0.55
CA TRP A 243 14.24 -10.33 1.67
C TRP A 243 13.50 -11.59 2.11
N SER A 244 12.18 -11.53 2.27
CA SER A 244 11.36 -12.67 2.66
C SER A 244 11.42 -13.85 1.69
N ALA A 245 11.90 -13.65 0.46
CA ALA A 245 12.13 -14.73 -0.51
C ALA A 245 13.33 -15.62 -0.13
N PHE A 246 14.29 -15.10 0.64
CA PHE A 246 15.53 -15.80 0.97
C PHE A 246 15.69 -16.08 2.47
N ASP A 247 14.91 -15.45 3.34
CA ASP A 247 14.97 -15.64 4.79
C ASP A 247 13.60 -15.91 5.40
N LYS A 248 13.44 -17.11 5.97
CA LYS A 248 12.20 -17.55 6.64
C LYS A 248 11.85 -16.70 7.87
N LYS A 249 12.84 -16.08 8.53
CA LYS A 249 12.59 -15.21 9.70
C LYS A 249 12.03 -13.83 9.31
N ALA A 250 12.22 -13.44 8.06
CA ALA A 250 11.69 -12.20 7.48
C ALA A 250 10.37 -12.44 6.74
N GLU A 251 9.78 -13.63 6.88
CA GLU A 251 8.54 -13.99 6.22
C GLU A 251 7.38 -13.14 6.77
N ILE A 252 6.72 -12.44 5.85
CA ILE A 252 5.55 -11.62 6.13
C ILE A 252 4.30 -12.41 5.80
N ASP A 253 3.20 -12.02 6.42
CA ASP A 253 1.89 -12.61 6.19
C ASP A 253 1.86 -14.08 6.59
N VAL A 254 2.50 -14.42 7.72
CA VAL A 254 2.49 -15.75 8.39
C VAL A 254 2.06 -15.65 9.84
N LEU A 255 1.45 -16.72 10.39
CA LEU A 255 1.01 -16.73 11.79
C LEU A 255 2.17 -16.52 12.79
N TYR A 256 3.38 -16.97 12.49
CA TYR A 256 4.49 -17.02 13.44
C TYR A 256 5.11 -15.67 13.80
N HIS A 257 4.91 -14.63 12.97
CA HIS A 257 5.50 -13.30 13.17
C HIS A 257 4.44 -12.21 13.35
N PRO A 258 3.58 -12.30 14.39
CA PRO A 258 2.42 -11.41 14.52
C PRO A 258 2.81 -9.94 14.63
N ILE A 259 3.78 -9.57 15.49
CA ILE A 259 4.19 -8.18 15.65
C ILE A 259 4.82 -7.63 14.36
N LEU A 260 5.65 -8.42 13.68
CA LEU A 260 6.26 -8.03 12.40
C LEU A 260 5.19 -7.76 11.34
N ASN A 261 4.20 -8.66 11.21
CA ASN A 261 3.07 -8.47 10.31
C ASN A 261 2.29 -7.21 10.67
N PHE A 262 2.01 -7.00 11.96
CA PHE A 262 1.27 -5.82 12.41
C PHE A 262 1.97 -4.53 11.97
N LEU A 263 3.27 -4.41 12.26
CA LEU A 263 4.07 -3.24 11.89
C LEU A 263 4.15 -3.08 10.37
N TYR A 264 4.37 -4.17 9.65
CA TYR A 264 4.43 -4.16 8.18
C TYR A 264 3.12 -3.65 7.58
N PHE A 265 1.98 -4.27 7.89
CA PHE A 265 0.70 -3.88 7.29
C PHE A 265 0.25 -2.50 7.74
N LEU A 266 0.55 -2.12 8.99
CA LEU A 266 0.27 -0.77 9.49
C LEU A 266 1.02 0.29 8.68
N LEU A 267 2.34 0.12 8.48
CA LEU A 267 3.19 1.12 7.83
C LEU A 267 3.07 1.11 6.30
N VAL A 268 2.96 -0.08 5.70
CA VAL A 268 3.08 -0.27 4.24
C VAL A 268 1.72 -0.18 3.54
N GLU A 269 0.62 -0.50 4.22
CA GLU A 269 -0.71 -0.55 3.59
C GLU A 269 -1.74 0.35 4.27
N ILE A 270 -1.93 0.24 5.60
CA ILE A 270 -2.98 0.97 6.32
C ILE A 270 -2.68 2.48 6.34
N LEU A 271 -1.45 2.87 6.72
CA LEU A 271 -1.04 4.27 6.80
C LEU A 271 -1.19 5.01 5.46
N PRO A 272 -0.65 4.51 4.32
CA PRO A 272 -0.87 5.19 3.04
C PRO A 272 -2.34 5.18 2.62
N SER A 273 -3.15 4.17 2.99
CA SER A 273 -4.58 4.13 2.67
C SER A 273 -5.35 5.21 3.41
N ALA A 274 -5.15 5.29 4.73
CA ALA A 274 -5.75 6.31 5.57
C ALA A 274 -5.37 7.73 5.12
N LEU A 275 -4.08 7.95 4.84
CA LEU A 275 -3.58 9.26 4.44
C LEU A 275 -4.10 9.69 3.07
N VAL A 276 -4.11 8.80 2.07
CA VAL A 276 -4.62 9.14 0.74
C VAL A 276 -6.13 9.40 0.78
N LEU A 277 -6.92 8.58 1.46
CA LEU A 277 -8.36 8.83 1.64
C LEU A 277 -8.62 10.14 2.41
N TYR A 278 -7.79 10.47 3.40
CA TYR A 278 -7.87 11.75 4.10
C TYR A 278 -7.60 12.94 3.18
N ILE A 279 -6.61 12.83 2.28
CA ILE A 279 -6.27 13.90 1.33
C ILE A 279 -7.34 14.03 0.24
N LEU A 280 -7.89 12.91 -0.25
CA LEU A 280 -8.90 12.86 -1.29
C LEU A 280 -10.35 13.05 -0.80
N ARG A 281 -10.58 13.20 0.51
CA ARG A 281 -11.92 13.40 1.12
C ARG A 281 -12.67 14.63 0.62
N LYS A 282 -11.98 15.59 0.00
CA LYS A 282 -12.62 16.83 -0.49
C LYS A 282 -13.53 16.49 -1.65
N LEU A 283 -14.80 16.88 -1.52
CA LEU A 283 -15.80 16.68 -2.54
C LEU A 283 -15.53 17.58 -3.76
N PRO A 284 -15.78 17.09 -4.99
CA PRO A 284 -15.77 17.93 -6.17
C PRO A 284 -16.83 19.05 -6.04
N ALA A 285 -16.54 20.21 -6.64
CA ALA A 285 -17.46 21.35 -6.65
C ALA A 285 -18.81 20.93 -7.26
N LYS A 286 -19.93 21.42 -6.69
CA LYS A 286 -21.24 21.28 -7.34
C LYS A 286 -21.23 22.19 -8.58
N ARG A 287 -21.91 21.77 -9.65
CA ARG A 287 -22.19 22.67 -10.76
C ARG A 287 -22.87 23.93 -10.17
N ALA A 288 -22.37 25.12 -10.50
CA ALA A 288 -23.24 26.29 -10.48
C ALA A 288 -24.33 25.97 -11.48
N THR A 289 -25.58 25.84 -11.01
CA THR A 289 -26.74 25.66 -11.88
C THR A 289 -26.63 26.65 -13.03
N SER A 290 -26.63 26.14 -14.27
CA SER A 290 -26.57 26.91 -15.52
C SER A 290 -27.87 27.68 -15.76
N THR A 291 -28.32 28.43 -14.76
CA THR A 291 -29.53 29.26 -14.78
C THR A 291 -29.20 30.75 -14.82
N ALA A 292 -27.91 31.13 -14.76
CA ALA A 292 -27.49 32.53 -14.78
C ALA A 292 -27.09 33.07 -16.18
N TYR A 293 -27.25 32.30 -17.26
CA TYR A 293 -26.86 32.74 -18.62
C TYR A 293 -28.00 32.64 -19.66
N LYS A 294 -29.26 32.63 -19.20
CA LYS A 294 -30.46 32.70 -20.06
C LYS A 294 -31.34 33.91 -19.71
N ALA A 295 -30.71 35.05 -19.41
CA ALA A 295 -31.39 36.33 -19.35
C ALA A 295 -30.42 37.40 -19.89
N ILE A 296 -30.27 37.42 -21.22
CA ILE A 296 -30.13 38.61 -22.08
C ILE A 296 -30.39 38.07 -23.49
N ARG A 297 -31.64 38.16 -23.92
CA ARG A 297 -32.05 38.29 -25.30
C ARG A 297 -33.29 39.14 -25.33
#